data_AF-A0A960ILW0-F1
#
_entry.id   AF-A0A960ILW0-F1
#
_cell.length_a   1.000
_cell.length_b   1.000
_cell.length_c   1.000
_cell.angle_alpha   90.00
_cell.angle_beta   90.00
_cell.angle_gamma   90.00
#
_symmetry.space_group_name_H-M   'P 1'
#
loop_
_entity.id
_entity.type
_entity.pdbx_description
1 polymer ?
#
loop_
_entity_poly.entity_id
_entity_poly.type
_entity_poly.pdbx_seq_one_letter_code
_entity_poly.pdbx_strand_id
1 'polypeptide(L)'
;MNAREPNAWTRYLEADRAGRTDEAERALFEAFGALPRPAPRAGFAARVMARVVPPSWFARRWVRAALAASALLAAASVLLVLPAAIPIAEAVGPGGVLHLLADAFTGFVARIGRGAEFWRVLATVADAIGATVSQPRVALLLFAQLALAAFSLSRLAALARPRRYLHVAS
;
A
#
# COMPACT_ATOMS: atom_id res chain seq x y z
N MET A 1 -42.97 -36.79 -27.51
CA MET A 1 -43.33 -35.58 -26.72
C MET A 1 -42.23 -35.41 -25.67
N ASN A 2 -41.18 -34.65 -25.96
CA ASN A 2 -40.04 -34.50 -25.03
C ASN A 2 -40.34 -33.36 -24.05
N ALA A 3 -40.60 -33.69 -22.79
CA ALA A 3 -40.66 -32.70 -21.72
C ALA A 3 -39.28 -32.03 -21.63
N ARG A 4 -39.22 -30.73 -21.91
CA ARG A 4 -38.00 -29.93 -21.66
C ARG A 4 -37.79 -29.90 -20.15
N GLU A 5 -36.67 -30.45 -19.68
CA GLU A 5 -36.27 -30.30 -18.29
C GLU A 5 -36.22 -28.80 -17.91
N PRO A 6 -36.69 -28.44 -16.70
CA PRO A 6 -36.67 -27.05 -16.24
C PRO A 6 -35.24 -26.53 -16.19
N ASN A 7 -35.00 -25.40 -16.85
CA ASN A 7 -33.67 -24.78 -16.86
C ASN A 7 -33.23 -24.41 -15.43
N ALA A 8 -31.92 -24.37 -15.18
CA ALA A 8 -31.36 -24.10 -13.84
C ALA A 8 -31.88 -22.79 -13.21
N TRP A 9 -32.20 -21.80 -14.04
CA TRP A 9 -32.80 -20.53 -13.60
C TRP A 9 -34.21 -20.68 -13.02
N THR A 10 -35.02 -21.55 -13.62
CA THR A 10 -36.39 -21.83 -13.16
C THR A 10 -36.36 -22.60 -11.84
N ARG A 11 -35.45 -23.57 -11.71
CA ARG A 11 -35.21 -24.31 -10.46
C ARG A 11 -34.77 -23.39 -9.31
N TYR A 12 -33.89 -22.43 -9.60
CA TYR A 12 -33.50 -21.41 -8.61
C TYR A 12 -34.71 -20.60 -8.13
N LEU A 13 -35.51 -20.04 -9.05
CA LEU A 13 -36.66 -19.21 -8.70
C LEU A 13 -37.75 -19.97 -7.93
N GLU A 14 -37.93 -21.26 -8.22
CA GLU A 14 -38.89 -22.12 -7.49
C GLU A 14 -38.39 -22.50 -6.10
N ALA A 15 -37.09 -22.76 -5.93
CA ALA A 15 -36.50 -23.03 -4.63
C ALA A 15 -36.51 -21.80 -3.72
N ASP A 16 -36.19 -20.63 -4.28
CA ASP A 16 -36.18 -19.34 -3.57
C ASP A 16 -37.58 -18.95 -3.07
N ARG A 17 -38.61 -19.05 -3.94
CA ARG A 17 -40.01 -18.79 -3.55
C ARG A 17 -40.55 -19.76 -2.50
N ALA A 18 -40.01 -20.99 -2.48
CA ALA A 18 -40.38 -22.01 -1.50
C ALA A 18 -39.56 -21.91 -0.19
N GLY A 19 -38.65 -20.95 -0.07
CA GLY A 19 -37.79 -20.79 1.12
C GLY A 19 -36.74 -21.89 1.30
N ARG A 20 -36.41 -22.64 0.24
CA ARG A 20 -35.43 -23.74 0.25
C ARG A 20 -34.04 -23.20 -0.08
N THR A 21 -33.41 -22.54 0.89
CA THR A 21 -32.18 -21.74 0.72
C THR A 21 -31.02 -22.55 0.12
N ASP A 22 -30.76 -23.77 0.61
CA ASP A 22 -29.66 -24.61 0.13
C ASP A 22 -29.86 -25.09 -1.31
N GLU A 23 -31.12 -25.37 -1.70
CA GLU A 23 -31.47 -25.77 -3.07
C GLU A 23 -31.41 -24.58 -4.02
N ALA A 24 -31.83 -23.40 -3.56
CA ALA A 24 -31.72 -22.15 -4.30
C ALA A 24 -30.24 -21.82 -4.57
N GLU A 25 -29.37 -21.89 -3.56
CA GLU A 25 -27.95 -21.59 -3.71
C GLU A 25 -27.25 -22.55 -4.69
N ARG A 26 -27.57 -23.85 -4.62
CA ARG A 26 -27.06 -24.85 -5.58
C ARG A 26 -27.53 -24.58 -7.00
N ALA A 27 -28.83 -24.31 -7.19
CA ALA A 27 -29.38 -24.01 -8.52
C ALA A 27 -28.84 -22.69 -9.09
N LEU A 28 -28.57 -21.70 -8.24
CA LEU A 28 -27.93 -20.44 -8.60
C LEU A 28 -26.50 -20.67 -9.08
N PHE A 29 -25.73 -21.48 -8.34
CA PHE A 29 -24.37 -21.83 -8.73
C PHE A 29 -24.32 -22.57 -10.07
N GLU A 30 -25.24 -23.51 -10.31
CA GLU A 30 -25.38 -24.18 -11.60
C GLU A 30 -25.74 -23.20 -12.73
N ALA A 31 -26.66 -22.27 -12.49
CA ALA A 31 -27.05 -21.26 -13.47
C ALA A 31 -25.88 -20.33 -13.84
N PHE A 32 -25.09 -19.90 -12.87
CA PHE A 32 -23.88 -19.10 -13.11
C PHE A 32 -22.74 -19.91 -13.73
N GLY A 33 -22.61 -21.18 -13.39
CA GLY A 33 -21.65 -22.10 -14.00
C GLY A 33 -21.89 -22.34 -15.48
N ALA A 34 -23.17 -22.30 -15.90
CA ALA A 34 -23.59 -22.44 -17.29
C ALA A 34 -23.44 -21.17 -18.14
N LEU A 35 -23.14 -20.02 -17.53
CA LEU A 35 -22.91 -18.79 -18.29
C LEU A 35 -21.63 -18.92 -19.14
N PRO A 36 -21.65 -18.45 -20.40
CA PRO A 36 -20.43 -18.33 -21.19
C PRO A 36 -19.45 -17.48 -20.40
N ARG A 37 -18.23 -17.99 -20.19
CA ARG A 37 -17.13 -17.19 -19.61
C ARG A 37 -16.42 -16.48 -20.76
N PRO A 38 -16.75 -15.22 -21.08
CA PRO A 38 -16.00 -14.50 -22.10
C PRO A 38 -14.56 -14.38 -21.63
N ALA A 39 -13.62 -14.84 -22.46
CA ALA A 39 -12.20 -14.63 -22.19
C ALA A 39 -11.94 -13.11 -22.19
N PRO A 40 -11.28 -12.57 -21.15
CA PRO A 40 -10.95 -11.16 -21.12
C PRO A 40 -10.03 -10.82 -22.30
N ARG A 41 -10.24 -9.65 -22.92
CA ARG A 41 -9.36 -9.15 -23.97
C ARG A 41 -7.92 -9.05 -23.46
N ALA A 42 -6.95 -9.35 -24.32
CA ALA A 42 -5.53 -9.20 -24.02
C ALA A 42 -5.23 -7.85 -23.34
N GLY A 43 -4.40 -7.90 -22.29
CA GLY A 43 -4.04 -6.73 -21.48
C GLY A 43 -5.14 -6.21 -20.54
N PHE A 44 -6.25 -6.92 -20.34
CA PHE A 44 -7.27 -6.54 -19.35
C PHE A 44 -6.67 -6.39 -17.95
N ALA A 45 -5.90 -7.38 -17.49
CA ALA A 45 -5.22 -7.32 -16.20
C ALA A 45 -4.28 -6.12 -16.11
N ALA A 46 -3.49 -5.83 -17.15
CA ALA A 46 -2.61 -4.67 -17.18
C ALA A 46 -3.38 -3.34 -17.10
N ARG A 47 -4.51 -3.20 -17.80
CA ARG A 47 -5.36 -2.00 -17.76
C ARG A 47 -6.05 -1.80 -16.41
N VAL A 48 -6.49 -2.89 -15.78
CA VAL A 48 -7.08 -2.85 -14.43
C VAL A 48 -6.01 -2.49 -13.42
N MET A 49 -4.85 -3.16 -13.44
CA MET A 49 -3.75 -2.86 -12.53
C MET A 49 -3.24 -1.42 -12.71
N ALA A 50 -3.14 -0.91 -13.93
CA ALA A 50 -2.75 0.47 -14.18
C ALA A 50 -3.74 1.52 -13.63
N ARG A 51 -5.01 1.16 -13.44
CA ARG A 51 -6.05 2.04 -12.85
C ARG A 51 -6.18 1.88 -11.33
N VAL A 52 -5.91 0.69 -10.82
CA VAL A 52 -6.04 0.36 -9.39
C VAL A 52 -4.76 0.66 -8.62
N VAL A 53 -3.59 0.57 -9.27
CA VAL A 53 -2.31 0.90 -8.65
C VAL A 53 -2.11 2.42 -8.74
N PRO A 54 -2.19 3.17 -7.63
CA PRO A 54 -1.87 4.60 -7.63
C PRO A 54 -0.43 4.80 -8.14
N PRO A 55 -0.10 5.95 -8.75
CA PRO A 55 1.26 6.24 -9.20
C PRO A 55 2.24 5.92 -8.08
N SER A 56 3.06 4.90 -8.31
CA SER A 56 3.86 4.28 -7.26
C SER A 56 4.67 5.35 -6.53
N TRP A 57 4.75 5.27 -5.20
CA TRP A 57 5.59 6.19 -4.43
C TRP A 57 7.06 6.15 -4.91
N PHE A 58 7.48 5.02 -5.48
CA PHE A 58 8.75 4.82 -6.17
C PHE A 58 8.95 5.68 -7.43
N ALA A 59 7.90 6.17 -8.08
CA ALA A 59 8.01 7.12 -9.17
C ALA A 59 8.38 8.54 -8.70
N ARG A 60 8.26 8.83 -7.39
CA ARG A 60 8.63 10.14 -6.83
C ARG A 60 10.15 10.26 -6.79
N ARG A 61 10.67 11.36 -7.36
CA ARG A 61 12.11 11.66 -7.48
C ARG A 61 12.87 11.58 -6.14
N TRP A 62 12.21 11.96 -5.05
CA TRP A 62 12.75 11.88 -3.68
C TRP A 62 12.91 10.45 -3.17
N VAL A 63 11.97 9.56 -3.48
CA VAL A 63 12.06 8.13 -3.11
C VAL A 63 13.19 7.47 -3.89
N ARG A 64 13.34 7.79 -5.18
CA ARG A 64 14.49 7.33 -5.99
C ARG A 64 15.82 7.85 -5.45
N ALA A 65 15.88 9.10 -5.03
CA ALA A 65 17.08 9.68 -4.41
C ALA A 65 17.41 9.02 -3.07
N ALA A 66 16.41 8.74 -2.24
CA ALA A 66 16.58 8.01 -0.98
C ALA A 66 17.06 6.57 -1.22
N LEU A 67 16.53 5.89 -2.23
CA LEU A 67 16.99 4.55 -2.65
C LEU A 67 18.42 4.57 -3.20
N ALA A 68 18.76 5.55 -4.03
CA ALA A 68 20.12 5.71 -4.55
C ALA A 68 21.12 6.02 -3.42
N ALA A 69 20.74 6.90 -2.49
CA ALA A 69 21.56 7.23 -1.33
C ALA A 69 21.75 6.01 -0.40
N SER A 70 20.69 5.24 -0.14
CA SER A 70 20.79 4.02 0.67
C SER A 70 21.61 2.92 -0.02
N ALA A 71 21.51 2.78 -1.34
CA ALA A 71 22.38 1.88 -2.10
C ALA A 71 23.85 2.31 -2.05
N LEU A 72 24.13 3.62 -2.17
CA LEU A 72 25.49 4.17 -2.04
C LEU A 72 26.05 3.98 -0.63
N LEU A 73 25.25 4.22 0.40
CA LEU A 73 25.61 3.96 1.79
C LEU A 73 25.91 2.48 2.03
N ALA A 74 25.07 1.58 1.52
CA ALA A 74 25.30 0.14 1.61
C ALA A 74 26.61 -0.27 0.90
N ALA A 75 26.85 0.25 -0.32
CA ALA A 75 28.09 -0.01 -1.05
C ALA A 75 29.33 0.52 -0.31
N ALA A 76 29.24 1.73 0.26
CA ALA A 76 30.32 2.33 1.06
C ALA A 76 30.59 1.53 2.35
N SER A 77 29.53 1.04 3.02
CA SER A 77 29.68 0.15 4.18
C SER A 77 30.36 -1.16 3.82
N VAL A 78 30.03 -1.76 2.67
CA VAL A 78 30.71 -2.98 2.18
C VAL A 78 32.20 -2.68 1.95
N LEU A 79 32.53 -1.59 1.25
CA LEU A 79 33.92 -1.19 0.98
C LEU A 79 34.74 -0.93 2.25
N LEU A 80 34.13 -0.37 3.30
CA LEU A 80 34.79 -0.14 4.59
C LEU A 80 35.01 -1.42 5.39
N VAL A 81 34.06 -2.36 5.32
CA VAL A 81 34.12 -3.62 6.08
C VAL A 81 34.94 -4.68 5.36
N LEU A 82 35.04 -4.62 4.03
CA LEU A 82 35.75 -5.59 3.20
C LEU A 82 37.21 -5.82 3.64
N PRO A 83 38.06 -4.80 3.85
CA PRO A 83 39.45 -5.01 4.27
C PRO A 83 39.56 -5.64 5.67
N ALA A 84 38.61 -5.38 6.57
CA ALA A 84 38.55 -6.02 7.89
C ALA A 84 38.00 -7.47 7.83
N ALA A 85 37.26 -7.81 6.77
CA ALA A 85 36.66 -9.13 6.57
C ALA A 85 37.61 -10.13 5.89
N ILE A 86 38.62 -9.68 5.14
CA ILE A 86 39.63 -10.54 4.49
C ILE A 86 40.34 -11.49 5.49
N PRO A 87 40.93 -11.03 6.61
CA PRO A 87 41.62 -11.94 7.54
C PRO A 87 40.67 -12.93 8.22
N ILE A 88 39.39 -12.56 8.38
CA ILE A 88 38.35 -13.45 8.92
C ILE A 88 38.00 -14.52 7.88
N ALA A 89 37.83 -14.13 6.61
CA ALA A 89 37.55 -15.07 5.52
C ALA A 89 38.67 -16.10 5.31
N GLU A 90 39.94 -15.68 5.48
CA GLU A 90 41.09 -16.60 5.45
C GLU A 90 41.11 -17.57 6.63
N ALA A 91 40.67 -17.13 7.82
CA ALA A 91 40.65 -17.97 9.03
C ALA A 91 39.54 -19.03 9.04
N VAL A 92 38.36 -18.75 8.46
CA VAL A 92 37.21 -19.69 8.47
C VAL A 92 37.09 -20.50 7.17
N GLY A 93 37.82 -20.11 6.12
CA GLY A 93 37.80 -20.78 4.82
C GLY A 93 36.49 -20.59 4.04
N PRO A 94 36.43 -21.06 2.77
CA PRO A 94 35.32 -20.76 1.86
C PRO A 94 33.96 -21.32 2.33
N GLY A 95 33.95 -22.47 3.01
CA GLY A 95 32.72 -23.05 3.58
C GLY A 95 32.19 -22.25 4.77
N GLY A 96 33.09 -21.73 5.62
CA GLY A 96 32.74 -20.89 6.76
C GLY A 96 32.21 -19.51 6.36
N VAL A 97 32.78 -18.93 5.30
CA VAL A 97 32.26 -17.69 4.69
C VAL A 97 30.84 -17.88 4.18
N LEU A 98 30.55 -19.02 3.55
CA LEU A 98 29.20 -19.33 3.04
C LEU A 98 28.19 -19.49 4.18
N HIS A 99 28.57 -20.14 5.29
CA HIS A 99 27.72 -20.23 6.49
C HIS A 99 27.50 -18.88 7.16
N LEU A 100 28.54 -18.04 7.30
CA LEU A 100 28.41 -16.68 7.82
C LEU A 100 27.49 -15.82 6.96
N LEU A 101 27.57 -15.95 5.63
CA LEU A 101 26.68 -15.26 4.70
C LEU A 101 25.25 -15.76 4.81
N ALA A 102 25.05 -17.07 4.89
CA ALA A 102 23.75 -17.67 5.08
C ALA A 102 23.12 -17.17 6.39
N ASP A 103 23.83 -17.25 7.52
CA ASP A 103 23.36 -16.78 8.83
C ASP A 103 23.07 -15.28 8.84
N ALA A 104 23.95 -14.46 8.25
CA ALA A 104 23.73 -13.03 8.10
C ALA A 104 22.47 -12.73 7.27
N PHE A 105 22.27 -13.48 6.18
CA PHE A 105 21.09 -13.34 5.33
C PHE A 105 19.82 -13.78 6.05
N THR A 106 19.78 -14.94 6.71
CA THR A 106 18.61 -15.35 7.50
C THR A 106 18.33 -14.39 8.65
N GLY A 107 19.36 -13.89 9.33
CA GLY A 107 19.21 -12.87 10.37
C GLY A 107 18.69 -11.53 9.83
N PHE A 108 19.09 -11.17 8.61
CA PHE A 108 18.58 -9.99 7.92
C PHE A 108 17.13 -10.17 7.50
N VAL A 109 16.77 -11.29 6.89
CA VAL A 109 15.39 -11.64 6.51
C VAL A 109 14.47 -11.70 7.75
N ALA A 110 14.94 -12.28 8.85
CA ALA A 110 14.20 -12.30 10.13
C ALA A 110 14.01 -10.89 10.73
N ARG A 111 14.95 -9.96 10.51
CA ARG A 111 14.79 -8.55 10.89
C ARG A 111 13.85 -7.80 9.96
N ILE A 112 13.86 -8.08 8.65
CA ILE A 112 12.87 -7.54 7.71
C ILE A 112 11.46 -8.03 8.07
N GLY A 113 11.30 -9.30 8.46
CA GLY A 113 10.02 -9.82 8.96
C GLY A 113 9.47 -9.02 10.15
N ARG A 114 10.33 -8.63 11.10
CA ARG A 114 9.97 -7.72 12.21
C ARG A 114 9.70 -6.28 11.75
N GLY A 115 10.43 -5.80 10.74
CA GLY A 115 10.14 -4.52 10.09
C GLY A 115 8.78 -4.50 9.41
N ALA A 116 8.33 -5.63 8.87
CA ALA A 116 7.00 -5.77 8.27
C ALA A 116 5.88 -5.66 9.33
N GLU A 117 6.10 -6.17 10.55
CA GLU A 117 5.18 -5.91 11.68
C GLU A 117 5.09 -4.43 12.01
N PHE A 118 6.20 -3.70 12.01
CA PHE A 118 6.21 -2.25 12.22
C PHE A 118 5.37 -1.51 11.16
N TRP A 119 5.52 -1.89 9.88
CA TRP A 119 4.68 -1.36 8.80
C TRP A 119 3.21 -1.72 8.95
N ARG A 120 2.91 -2.90 9.49
CA ARG A 120 1.54 -3.37 9.74
C ARG A 120 0.89 -2.60 10.88
N VAL A 121 1.62 -2.31 11.95
CA VAL A 121 1.18 -1.42 13.04
C VAL A 121 0.94 -0.02 12.49
N LEU A 122 1.87 0.51 11.68
CA LEU A 122 1.73 1.83 11.07
C LEU A 122 0.52 1.91 10.12
N ALA A 123 0.27 0.86 9.35
CA ALA A 123 -0.91 0.75 8.48
C ALA A 123 -2.21 0.66 9.30
N THR A 124 -2.20 -0.08 10.42
CA THR A 124 -3.37 -0.19 11.32
C THR A 124 -3.67 1.17 11.97
N VAL A 125 -2.63 1.90 12.38
CA VAL A 125 -2.76 3.27 12.90
C VAL A 125 -3.26 4.22 11.82
N ALA A 126 -2.74 4.13 10.59
CA ALA A 126 -3.19 4.93 9.46
C ALA A 126 -4.66 4.62 9.09
N ASP A 127 -5.07 3.36 9.11
CA ASP A 127 -6.46 2.95 8.88
C ASP A 127 -7.38 3.41 10.01
N ALA A 128 -6.93 3.35 11.28
CA ALA A 128 -7.69 3.86 12.41
C ALA A 128 -7.89 5.38 12.31
N ILE A 129 -6.84 6.13 11.96
CA ILE A 129 -6.91 7.57 11.70
C ILE A 129 -7.81 7.84 10.49
N GLY A 130 -7.66 7.07 9.40
CA GLY A 130 -8.47 7.18 8.19
C GLY A 130 -9.95 6.96 8.47
N ALA A 131 -10.30 5.90 9.19
CA ALA A 131 -11.66 5.57 9.62
C ALA A 131 -12.27 6.70 10.45
N THR A 132 -11.48 7.30 11.35
CA THR A 132 -11.90 8.43 12.19
C THR A 132 -12.11 9.70 11.36
N VAL A 133 -11.25 9.97 10.37
CA VAL A 133 -11.38 11.12 9.46
C VAL A 133 -12.55 10.96 8.48
N SER A 134 -12.89 9.73 8.07
CA SER A 134 -14.06 9.46 7.24
C SER A 134 -15.40 9.64 7.96
N GLN A 135 -15.41 9.87 9.28
CA GLN A 135 -16.63 10.28 9.97
C GLN A 135 -16.92 11.75 9.64
N PRO A 136 -18.09 12.07 9.05
CA PRO A 136 -18.40 13.42 8.55
C PRO A 136 -18.36 14.49 9.65
N ARG A 137 -18.62 14.11 10.90
CA ARG A 137 -18.53 15.02 12.07
C ARG A 137 -17.09 15.38 12.43
N VAL A 138 -16.16 14.44 12.35
CA VAL A 138 -14.75 14.66 12.70
C VAL A 138 -14.03 15.42 11.58
N ALA A 139 -14.34 15.11 10.32
CA ALA A 139 -13.86 15.88 9.18
C ALA A 139 -14.21 17.37 9.29
N LEU A 140 -15.46 17.69 9.67
CA LEU A 140 -15.91 19.07 9.88
C LEU A 140 -15.14 19.79 10.99
N LEU A 141 -14.87 19.10 12.11
CA LEU A 141 -14.07 19.66 13.21
C LEU A 141 -12.62 19.92 12.77
N LEU A 142 -12.00 18.99 12.06
CA LEU A 142 -10.65 19.15 11.51
C LEU A 142 -10.57 20.29 10.50
N PHE A 143 -11.56 20.40 9.60
CA PHE A 143 -11.65 21.51 8.65
C PHE A 143 -11.86 22.86 9.36
N ALA A 144 -12.72 22.92 10.38
CA ALA A 144 -12.93 24.13 11.17
C ALA A 144 -11.64 24.55 11.89
N GLN A 145 -10.89 23.58 12.44
CA GLN A 145 -9.65 23.85 13.14
C GLN A 145 -8.51 24.27 12.19
N LEU A 146 -8.41 23.65 11.01
CA LEU A 146 -7.50 24.08 9.94
C LEU A 146 -7.86 25.48 9.41
N ALA A 147 -9.13 25.78 9.22
CA ALA A 147 -9.59 27.10 8.80
C ALA A 147 -9.27 28.17 9.85
N LEU A 148 -9.46 27.85 11.15
CA LEU A 148 -9.11 28.74 12.25
C LEU A 148 -7.61 28.99 12.34
N ALA A 149 -6.80 27.94 12.16
CA ALA A 149 -5.34 28.06 12.13
C ALA A 149 -4.85 28.86 10.91
N ALA A 150 -5.41 28.62 9.72
CA ALA A 150 -5.09 29.41 8.53
C ALA A 150 -5.50 30.88 8.70
N PHE A 151 -6.66 31.13 9.33
CA PHE A 151 -7.13 32.47 9.63
C PHE A 151 -6.20 33.19 10.62
N SER A 152 -5.82 32.54 11.73
CA SER A 152 -4.91 33.14 12.71
C SER A 152 -3.53 33.43 12.11
N LEU A 153 -3.00 32.52 11.30
CA LEU A 153 -1.72 32.69 10.62
C LEU A 153 -1.77 33.83 9.60
N SER A 154 -2.87 33.96 8.84
CA SER A 154 -3.04 35.06 7.88
C SER A 154 -3.13 36.43 8.57
N ARG A 155 -3.74 36.49 9.77
CA ARG A 155 -3.80 37.70 10.60
C ARG A 155 -2.44 38.05 11.18
N LEU A 156 -1.71 37.06 11.69
CA LEU A 156 -0.32 37.25 12.14
C LEU A 156 0.59 37.72 11.00
N ALA A 157 0.46 37.12 9.81
CA ALA A 157 1.21 37.52 8.63
C ALA A 157 0.83 38.93 8.14
N ALA A 158 -0.42 39.34 8.28
CA ALA A 158 -0.87 40.69 7.97
C ALA A 158 -0.32 41.73 8.95
N LEU A 159 -0.21 41.38 10.24
CA LEU A 159 0.38 42.23 11.28
C LEU A 159 1.91 42.31 11.18
N ALA A 160 2.55 41.24 10.71
CA ALA A 160 4.01 41.16 10.54
C ALA A 160 4.52 41.84 9.25
N ARG A 161 3.65 42.37 8.38
CA ARG A 161 4.10 43.13 7.20
C ARG A 161 4.76 44.44 7.67
N PRO A 162 6.07 44.64 7.41
CA PRO A 162 6.73 45.89 7.81
C PRO A 162 6.09 47.06 7.07
N ARG A 163 5.60 48.05 7.83
CA ARG A 163 5.26 49.37 7.28
C ARG A 163 6.54 49.91 6.65
N ARG A 164 6.60 49.91 5.32
CA ARG A 164 7.64 50.63 4.57
C ARG A 164 7.48 52.11 4.91
N TYR A 165 8.23 52.58 5.90
CA TYR A 165 8.49 53.99 6.07
C TYR A 165 9.18 54.46 4.80
N LEU A 166 8.48 55.25 4.00
CA LEU A 166 9.07 55.99 2.90
C LEU A 166 10.14 56.89 3.53
N HIS A 167 11.41 56.51 3.38
CA HIS A 167 12.51 57.46 3.46
C HIS A 167 12.29 58.46 2.32
N VAL A 168 11.59 59.56 2.63
CA VAL A 168 11.66 60.78 1.84
C VAL A 168 13.06 61.32 2.09
N ALA A 169 13.96 61.03 1.15
CA ALA A 169 15.28 61.63 1.11
C ALA A 169 15.13 63.13 0.86
N SER A 170 15.67 63.93 1.78
CA SER A 170 16.05 65.33 1.58
C SER A 170 17.51 65.40 1.17
#